data_AF-A0A2C9WUC2-F1
#
_entry.id   AF-A0A2C9WUC2-F1
#
_cell.length_a   1.000
_cell.length_b   1.000
_cell.length_c   1.000
_cell.angle_alpha   90.00
_cell.angle_beta   90.00
_cell.angle_gamma   90.00
#
_symmetry.space_group_name_H-M   'P 1'
#
loop_
_entity.id
_entity.type
_entity.pdbx_description
1 polymer ?
#
loop_
_entity_poly.entity_id
_entity_poly.type
_entity_poly.pdbx_seq_one_letter_code
_entity_poly.pdbx_strand_id
1 'polypeptide(L)'
;MKAGKLPHRIRIETFIETQDKKTGRITKQWSEFTTVWGKLEPLSTKDILQAQAINSKMTARCKIRFSSKANQIDSTMRVLFRGKYWKIDGEPMPDNESGLEWLTLNLAEGESLWQQSN
;
A
#
# COMPACT_ATOMS: atom_id res chain seq x y z
N MET A 1 -10.46 -7.60 27.37
CA MET A 1 -9.32 -7.10 26.57
C MET A 1 -9.60 -7.40 25.09
N LYS A 2 -10.04 -6.42 24.30
CA LYS A 2 -10.30 -6.62 22.86
C LYS A 2 -8.96 -6.68 22.13
N ALA A 3 -8.59 -7.86 21.65
CA ALA A 3 -7.45 -8.05 20.74
C ALA A 3 -7.52 -6.97 19.64
N GLY A 4 -6.45 -6.19 19.52
CA GLY A 4 -6.43 -4.91 18.81
C GLY A 4 -7.02 -5.01 17.40
N LYS A 5 -7.85 -4.03 17.03
CA LYS A 5 -8.61 -4.04 15.77
C LYS A 5 -7.73 -4.06 14.48
N LEU A 6 -6.39 -4.07 14.61
CA LEU A 6 -5.39 -4.07 13.54
C LEU A 6 -4.22 -5.02 13.89
N PRO A 7 -4.35 -6.34 13.69
CA PRO A 7 -3.37 -7.33 14.15
C PRO A 7 -2.16 -7.49 13.23
N HIS A 8 -2.15 -6.84 12.06
CA HIS A 8 -1.14 -7.08 11.03
C HIS A 8 -0.15 -5.93 10.93
N ARG A 9 1.14 -6.26 10.80
CA ARG A 9 2.18 -5.28 10.44
C ARG A 9 2.29 -5.20 8.93
N ILE A 10 2.16 -4.00 8.41
CA ILE A 10 2.15 -3.69 6.99
C ILE A 10 3.33 -2.79 6.74
N ARG A 11 4.28 -3.29 5.95
CA ARG A 11 5.48 -2.55 5.58
C ARG A 11 5.22 -1.80 4.30
N ILE A 12 5.54 -0.53 4.30
CA ILE A 12 5.37 0.37 3.16
C ILE A 12 6.76 0.75 2.69
N GLU A 13 6.97 0.61 1.40
CA GLU A 13 8.23 0.93 0.75
C GLU A 13 7.99 2.03 -0.28
N THR A 14 8.89 2.99 -0.30
CA THR A 14 8.88 4.08 -1.26
C THR A 14 10.00 3.89 -2.26
N PHE A 15 9.78 4.42 -3.46
CA PHE A 15 10.76 4.38 -4.53
C PHE A 15 11.71 5.55 -4.37
N ILE A 16 12.98 5.27 -4.05
CA ILE A 16 14.00 6.30 -3.86
C ILE A 16 14.98 6.23 -5.02
N GLU A 17 15.15 7.38 -5.68
CA GLU A 17 16.17 7.57 -6.70
C GLU A 17 17.42 8.12 -6.02
N THR A 18 18.43 7.26 -5.88
CA THR A 18 19.73 7.67 -5.33
C THR A 18 20.66 7.97 -6.49
N GLN A 19 21.07 9.24 -6.60
CA GLN A 19 22.10 9.62 -7.55
C GLN A 19 23.48 9.31 -6.96
N ASP A 20 24.24 8.48 -7.67
CA ASP A 20 25.60 8.17 -7.30
C ASP A 20 26.51 9.39 -7.57
N LYS A 21 27.08 9.96 -6.50
CA LYS A 21 27.88 11.19 -6.59
C LYS A 21 29.16 11.05 -7.42
N LYS A 22 29.64 9.82 -7.69
CA LYS A 22 30.87 9.58 -8.46
C LYS A 22 30.60 9.26 -9.94
N THR A 23 29.53 8.53 -10.22
CA THR A 23 29.26 8.03 -11.58
C THR A 23 28.10 8.74 -12.28
N GLY A 24 27.34 9.57 -11.56
CA GLY A 24 26.15 10.25 -12.09
C GLY A 24 24.98 9.32 -12.42
N ARG A 25 25.11 8.01 -12.17
CA ARG A 25 24.03 7.03 -12.40
C ARG A 25 22.94 7.21 -11.35
N ILE A 26 21.71 7.29 -11.83
CA ILE A 26 20.51 7.26 -10.98
C ILE A 26 20.17 5.79 -10.71
N THR A 27 20.38 5.36 -9.48
CA THR A 27 19.98 4.02 -9.03
C THR A 27 18.59 4.10 -8.40
N LYS A 28 17.69 3.29 -8.93
CA LYS A 28 16.30 3.18 -8.52
C LYS A 28 16.17 2.04 -7.52
N GLN A 29 15.95 2.36 -6.25
CA GLN A 29 15.84 1.35 -5.19
C GLN A 29 14.58 1.55 -4.35
N TRP A 30 13.99 0.44 -3.91
CA TRP A 30 12.89 0.46 -2.96
C TRP A 30 13.45 0.48 -1.55
N SER A 31 13.04 1.47 -0.77
CA SER A 31 13.47 1.62 0.62
C SER A 31 12.28 1.55 1.56
N GLU A 32 12.47 1.03 2.78
CA GLU A 32 11.44 1.01 3.81
C GLU A 32 11.06 2.43 4.20
N PHE A 33 9.81 2.83 3.90
CA PHE A 33 9.28 4.13 4.28
C PHE A 33 8.75 4.10 5.71
N THR A 34 7.86 3.15 6.00
CA THR A 34 7.32 2.96 7.35
C THR A 34 6.67 1.61 7.52
N THR A 35 6.58 1.13 8.76
CA THR A 35 5.78 -0.05 9.12
C THR A 35 4.62 0.38 9.99
N VAL A 36 3.40 0.15 9.52
CA VAL A 36 2.15 0.53 10.22
C VAL A 36 1.34 -0.71 10.59
N TRP A 37 0.52 -0.57 11.63
CA TRP A 37 -0.47 -1.59 11.96
C TRP A 37 -1.70 -1.41 11.10
N GLY A 38 -2.16 -2.51 10.51
CA GLY A 38 -3.25 -2.53 9.56
C GLY A 38 -4.05 -3.83 9.58
N LYS A 39 -5.06 -3.87 8.72
CA LYS A 39 -5.83 -5.05 8.34
C LYS A 39 -6.02 -5.03 6.84
N LEU A 40 -5.48 -6.04 6.16
CA LEU A 40 -5.71 -6.28 4.74
C LEU A 40 -6.91 -7.21 4.59
N GLU A 41 -7.93 -6.74 3.88
CA GLU A 41 -9.15 -7.45 3.53
C GLU A 41 -9.19 -7.60 2.00
N PRO A 42 -9.06 -8.81 1.44
CA PRO A 42 -9.20 -9.00 -0.01
C PRO A 42 -10.62 -8.60 -0.45
N LEU A 43 -10.73 -8.05 -1.66
CA LEU A 43 -12.04 -7.75 -2.23
C LEU A 43 -12.77 -9.05 -2.59
N SER A 44 -14.10 -9.03 -2.43
CA SER A 44 -14.95 -10.09 -2.98
C SER A 44 -14.97 -10.00 -4.50
N THR A 45 -15.26 -11.11 -5.19
CA THR A 45 -15.38 -11.15 -6.67
C THR A 45 -16.30 -10.05 -7.21
N LYS A 46 -17.42 -9.76 -6.50
CA LYS A 46 -18.35 -8.69 -6.87
C LYS A 46 -17.73 -7.28 -6.80
N ASP A 47 -16.87 -7.03 -5.81
CA ASP A 47 -16.15 -5.76 -5.69
C ASP A 47 -15.00 -5.66 -6.70
N ILE A 48 -14.34 -6.77 -7.02
CA ILE A 48 -13.32 -6.81 -8.09
C ILE A 48 -13.96 -6.45 -9.43
N LEU A 49 -15.14 -6.99 -9.74
CA LEU A 49 -15.86 -6.66 -10.97
C LEU A 49 -16.28 -5.18 -11.01
N GLN A 50 -16.68 -4.60 -9.87
CA GLN A 50 -16.98 -3.16 -9.78
C GLN A 50 -15.72 -2.30 -9.93
N ALA A 51 -14.60 -2.70 -9.32
CA ALA A 51 -13.31 -2.03 -9.47
C ALA A 51 -12.83 -2.07 -10.93
N GLN A 52 -12.96 -3.22 -11.59
CA GLN A 52 -12.65 -3.37 -13.01
C GLN A 52 -13.56 -2.52 -13.89
N ALA A 53 -14.83 -2.37 -13.53
CA ALA A 53 -15.78 -1.51 -14.27
C ALA A 53 -15.39 -0.02 -14.23
N ILE A 54 -14.67 0.43 -13.20
CA ILE A 54 -14.14 1.79 -13.08
C ILE A 54 -12.68 1.91 -13.53
N ASN A 55 -12.15 0.91 -14.27
CA ASN A 55 -10.74 0.81 -14.66
C ASN A 55 -9.72 0.80 -13.49
N SER A 56 -10.16 0.54 -12.25
CA SER A 56 -9.25 0.32 -11.13
C SER A 56 -8.78 -1.13 -11.08
N LYS A 57 -7.47 -1.33 -10.85
CA LYS A 57 -6.86 -2.67 -10.69
C LYS A 57 -6.93 -3.18 -9.25
N MET A 58 -7.79 -2.57 -8.45
CA MET A 58 -7.93 -2.84 -7.03
C MET A 58 -8.41 -4.28 -6.80
N THR A 59 -7.66 -5.04 -6.00
CA THR A 59 -7.97 -6.44 -5.64
C THR A 59 -8.09 -6.63 -4.13
N ALA A 60 -7.62 -5.69 -3.32
CA ALA A 60 -7.70 -5.72 -1.87
C ALA A 60 -7.90 -4.32 -1.27
N ARG A 61 -8.49 -4.26 -0.06
CA ARG A 61 -8.54 -3.06 0.78
C ARG A 61 -7.66 -3.26 1.99
N CYS A 62 -6.90 -2.24 2.35
CA CYS A 62 -6.06 -2.26 3.51
C CYS A 62 -6.40 -1.10 4.43
N LYS A 63 -7.04 -1.40 5.56
CA LYS A 63 -7.33 -0.42 6.61
C LYS A 63 -6.13 -0.32 7.52
N ILE A 64 -5.48 0.84 7.55
CA ILE A 64 -4.36 1.13 8.46
C ILE A 64 -4.77 2.19 9.47
N ARG A 65 -4.05 2.23 10.59
CA ARG A 65 -4.22 3.34 11.53
C ARG A 65 -3.76 4.64 10.89
N PHE A 66 -4.56 5.69 11.02
CA PHE A 66 -4.16 7.02 10.56
C PHE A 66 -2.91 7.49 11.32
N SER A 67 -1.96 8.04 10.60
CA SER A 67 -0.70 8.57 11.12
C SER A 67 -0.17 9.62 10.14
N SER A 68 0.56 10.62 10.61
CA SER A 68 1.17 11.64 9.74
C SER A 68 2.08 11.04 8.65
N LYS A 69 2.64 9.85 8.88
CA LYS A 69 3.39 9.09 7.86
C LYS A 69 2.47 8.38 6.88
N ALA A 70 1.35 7.83 7.35
CA ALA A 70 0.37 7.18 6.48
C ALA A 70 -0.31 8.17 5.51
N ASN A 71 -0.44 9.42 5.91
CA ASN A 71 -0.94 10.48 5.03
C ASN A 71 0.06 10.89 3.92
N GLN A 72 1.33 10.51 4.04
CA GLN A 72 2.35 10.74 3.01
C GLN A 72 2.41 9.58 2.00
N ILE A 73 1.56 8.56 2.16
CA ILE A 73 1.50 7.43 1.26
C ILE A 73 0.86 7.87 -0.05
N ASP A 74 1.56 7.59 -1.16
CA ASP A 74 1.13 7.92 -2.51
C ASP A 74 1.01 6.66 -3.38
N SER A 75 0.32 6.76 -4.53
CA SER A 75 0.17 5.68 -5.52
C SER A 75 1.50 5.19 -6.12
N THR A 76 2.58 5.96 -5.99
CA THR A 76 3.95 5.56 -6.36
C THR A 76 4.59 4.57 -5.38
N MET A 77 4.05 4.44 -4.17
CA MET A 77 4.57 3.56 -3.12
C MET A 77 4.03 2.14 -3.25
N ARG A 78 4.65 1.22 -2.51
CA ARG A 78 4.23 -0.18 -2.44
C ARG A 78 4.07 -0.68 -1.03
N VAL A 79 3.20 -1.65 -0.88
CA VAL A 79 2.93 -2.31 0.38
C VAL A 79 3.43 -3.75 0.33
N LEU A 80 4.33 -4.10 1.24
CA LEU A 80 4.78 -5.44 1.49
C LEU A 80 3.98 -6.04 2.66
N PHE A 81 3.20 -7.07 2.36
CA PHE A 81 2.39 -7.78 3.35
C PHE A 81 2.47 -9.29 3.16
N ARG A 82 2.89 -10.02 4.20
CA ARG A 82 3.05 -11.49 4.20
C ARG A 82 3.84 -12.02 2.99
N GLY A 83 4.90 -11.32 2.59
CA GLY A 83 5.74 -11.70 1.43
C GLY A 83 5.11 -11.40 0.07
N LYS A 84 3.94 -10.78 0.02
CA LYS A 84 3.31 -10.29 -1.22
C LYS A 84 3.48 -8.78 -1.34
N TYR A 85 3.80 -8.34 -2.55
CA TYR A 85 3.84 -6.93 -2.91
C TYR A 85 2.48 -6.50 -3.47
N TRP A 86 1.99 -5.40 -2.94
CA TRP A 86 0.76 -4.75 -3.37
C TRP A 86 1.09 -3.35 -3.84
N LYS A 87 0.52 -2.96 -4.97
CA LYS A 87 0.60 -1.59 -5.47
C LYS A 87 -0.54 -0.79 -4.86
N ILE A 88 -0.26 0.46 -4.49
CA ILE A 88 -1.29 1.37 -3.99
C ILE A 88 -1.98 1.97 -5.22
N ASP A 89 -3.28 1.67 -5.37
CA ASP A 89 -4.09 2.09 -6.51
C ASP A 89 -5.10 3.12 -6.04
N GLY A 90 -4.74 4.39 -6.19
CA GLY A 90 -5.56 5.54 -5.79
C GLY A 90 -5.10 6.22 -4.51
N GLU A 91 -5.80 7.29 -4.17
CA GLU A 91 -5.49 8.10 -3.00
C GLU A 91 -6.00 7.41 -1.72
N PRO A 92 -5.24 7.50 -0.61
CA PRO A 92 -5.70 7.01 0.69
C PRO A 92 -7.00 7.73 1.10
N MET A 93 -8.08 6.97 1.29
CA MET A 93 -9.35 7.55 1.73
C MET A 93 -9.38 7.65 3.26
N PRO A 94 -9.44 8.87 3.85
CA PRO A 94 -9.65 9.03 5.27
C PRO A 94 -11.08 8.64 5.66
N ASP A 95 -11.27 8.11 6.87
CA ASP A 95 -12.57 7.66 7.37
C ASP A 95 -13.58 8.80 7.55
N ASN A 96 -14.86 8.54 7.23
CA ASN A 96 -15.94 9.53 7.19
C ASN A 96 -16.47 9.96 8.58
N GLU A 97 -16.18 9.25 9.67
CA GLU A 97 -16.66 9.63 11.02
C GLU A 97 -15.74 10.59 11.77
N SER A 98 -14.43 10.57 11.49
CA SER A 98 -13.47 11.44 12.20
C SER A 98 -12.25 11.86 11.36
N GLY A 99 -12.03 11.27 10.18
CA GLY A 99 -10.87 11.56 9.32
C GLY A 99 -9.48 11.24 9.92
N LEU A 100 -9.42 10.82 11.19
CA LEU A 100 -8.18 10.79 11.99
C LEU A 100 -7.92 9.45 12.69
N GLU A 101 -8.82 8.48 12.60
CA GLU A 101 -8.64 7.20 13.28
C GLU A 101 -8.08 6.11 12.34
N TRP A 102 -8.58 6.06 11.10
CA TRP A 102 -8.24 5.00 10.14
C TRP A 102 -8.14 5.59 8.74
N LEU A 103 -7.29 4.95 7.94
CA LEU A 103 -7.05 5.30 6.56
C LEU A 103 -7.18 4.03 5.72
N THR A 104 -8.02 4.10 4.70
CA THR A 104 -8.28 2.98 3.79
C THR A 104 -7.40 3.14 2.56
N LEU A 105 -6.49 2.18 2.38
CA LEU A 105 -5.67 2.06 1.19
C LEU A 105 -6.31 1.06 0.24
N ASN A 106 -6.51 1.49 -0.99
CA ASN A 106 -6.90 0.61 -2.08
C ASN A 106 -5.63 -0.04 -2.64
N LEU A 107 -5.60 -1.37 -2.59
CA LEU A 107 -4.46 -2.15 -3.03
C LEU A 107 -4.81 -2.91 -4.30
N ALA A 108 -3.99 -2.73 -5.32
CA ALA A 108 -3.94 -3.59 -6.47
C ALA A 108 -2.90 -4.69 -6.23
N GLU A 109 -3.20 -5.90 -6.67
CA GLU A 109 -2.19 -6.94 -6.77
C GLU A 109 -1.11 -6.38 -7.71
N GLY A 110 0.11 -6.24 -7.18
CA GLY A 110 1.19 -5.61 -7.94
C GLY A 110 1.38 -6.35 -9.25
N GLU A 111 1.59 -5.59 -10.34
CA GLU A 111 1.85 -6.16 -11.66
C GLU A 111 2.85 -7.31 -11.53
N SER A 112 2.56 -8.42 -12.19
CA SER A 112 3.37 -9.65 -12.15
C SER A 112 4.87 -9.41 -12.45
N LEU A 113 5.21 -8.26 -13.03
CA LEU A 113 6.56 -7.72 -13.20
C LEU A 113 7.36 -7.53 -11.89
N TRP A 114 6.69 -7.42 -10.73
CA TRP A 114 7.35 -7.31 -9.42
C TRP A 114 7.43 -8.63 -8.67
N GLN A 115 6.67 -9.63 -9.13
CA GLN A 115 6.66 -10.99 -8.60
C GLN A 115 7.63 -11.92 -9.36
N GLN A 116 8.20 -11.47 -10.48
CA GLN A 116 9.16 -12.25 -11.26
C GLN A 116 10.60 -11.98 -10.82
N SER A 117 11.09 -12.84 -9.93
CA SER A 117 12.37 -13.54 -10.14
C SER A 117 12.51 -14.62 -9.07
N ASN A 118 12.18 -15.85 -9.46
CA ASN A 118 12.96 -17.01 -9.06
C ASN A 118 13.03 -17.98 -10.24
#